data_AF-A0A2T0JWH8-F1
#
_entry.id   AF-A0A2T0JWH8-F1
#
_cell.length_a   1.000
_cell.length_b   1.000
_cell.length_c   1.000
_cell.angle_alpha   90.00
_cell.angle_beta   90.00
_cell.angle_gamma   90.00
#
_symmetry.space_group_name_H-M   'P 1'
#
loop_
_entity.id
_entity.type
_entity.pdbx_description
1 polymer ?
#
loop_
_entity_poly.entity_id
_entity_poly.type
_entity_poly.pdbx_seq_one_letter_code
_entity_poly.pdbx_strand_id
1 'polypeptide(L)'
;MTDLLEITGLTVRFRLRDAVVQAVTNLDLTVRRGELLAVVGESGCGKSVLAHALLGLLPANAGVTGRALITLPPAAGVARTSTDRTFVLPGGGERPGDRTVVLPGGGERPGDRTVVLPGGGERPGDRTFVLPGGGERPGDRTVDLLGCGETTLARQIRGRRIGLIPQSPATALTVVRKGRRLLAETLKQHGRDPRLADQVAAEAGLDPADLERYPFELSGGMAQRLCTALALASDPELLIADEPTSGLDRPLVDHTLDLLRRRCDEGAAVLLITHDLAAAERVADTVAVMYASRIVEHRPAADLFRAPAHPYSQGLLNALPDRDFRAIPGHPPMLTALPPGCAFAARCTRVTDACKVQPAGPVACHHPLTTAEVPA
;
A
#
# COMPACT_ATOMS: atom_id res chain seq x y z
N MET A 1 16.12 3.71 10.37
CA MET A 1 15.17 3.36 9.30
C MET A 1 14.29 4.57 9.05
N THR A 2 14.05 4.92 7.80
CA THR A 2 13.23 6.08 7.41
C THR A 2 11.79 5.66 7.14
N ASP A 3 10.84 6.51 7.51
CA ASP A 3 9.42 6.25 7.29
C ASP A 3 9.09 6.27 5.78
N LEU A 4 8.49 5.19 5.29
CA LEU A 4 8.07 5.06 3.89
C LEU A 4 6.63 5.51 3.70
N LEU A 5 5.74 5.11 4.59
CA LEU A 5 4.32 5.42 4.58
C LEU A 5 3.91 5.92 5.96
N GLU A 6 3.33 7.11 6.03
CA GLU A 6 2.75 7.68 7.25
C GLU A 6 1.26 7.95 7.02
N ILE A 7 0.42 7.32 7.84
CA ILE A 7 -1.03 7.46 7.81
C ILE A 7 -1.45 8.20 9.07
N THR A 8 -2.19 9.29 8.91
CA THR A 8 -2.66 10.14 10.02
C THR A 8 -4.16 10.36 9.92
N GLY A 9 -4.89 10.00 10.97
CA GLY A 9 -6.32 10.24 11.13
C GLY A 9 -7.19 9.60 10.04
N LEU A 10 -6.75 8.50 9.43
CA LEU A 10 -7.50 7.85 8.35
C LEU A 10 -8.86 7.41 8.87
N THR A 11 -9.91 7.92 8.24
CA THR A 11 -11.29 7.54 8.53
C THR A 11 -12.01 7.22 7.23
N VAL A 12 -12.66 6.06 7.19
CA VAL A 12 -13.43 5.58 6.04
C VAL A 12 -14.85 5.27 6.49
N ARG A 13 -15.82 5.91 5.84
CA ARG A 13 -17.25 5.73 6.11
C ARG A 13 -18.00 5.38 4.83
N PHE A 14 -18.78 4.32 4.84
CA PHE A 14 -19.68 4.00 3.73
C PHE A 14 -21.08 4.53 4.02
N ARG A 15 -21.64 5.28 3.08
CA ARG A 15 -23.04 5.73 3.14
C ARG A 15 -23.94 4.65 2.52
N LEU A 16 -24.82 4.09 3.34
CA LEU A 16 -25.94 3.25 2.91
C LEU A 16 -27.22 4.08 2.96
N ARG A 17 -28.36 3.53 2.50
CA ARG A 17 -29.64 4.26 2.50
C ARG A 17 -30.07 4.69 3.90
N ASP A 18 -29.96 3.78 4.87
CA ASP A 18 -30.49 3.98 6.23
C ASP A 18 -29.42 3.95 7.32
N ALA A 19 -28.12 3.91 6.94
CA ALA A 19 -27.03 3.80 7.90
C ALA A 19 -25.70 4.32 7.34
N VAL A 20 -24.78 4.66 8.24
CA VAL A 20 -23.38 4.94 7.90
C VAL A 20 -22.50 3.89 8.56
N VAL A 21 -21.79 3.10 7.75
CA VAL A 21 -20.84 2.10 8.23
C VAL A 21 -19.49 2.78 8.48
N GLN A 22 -19.01 2.72 9.71
CA GLN A 22 -17.68 3.19 10.09
C GLN A 22 -16.68 2.05 9.90
N ALA A 23 -16.01 2.01 8.76
CA ALA A 23 -15.14 0.90 8.40
C ALA A 23 -13.71 1.06 8.94
N VAL A 24 -13.21 2.30 8.96
CA VAL A 24 -11.94 2.69 9.59
C VAL A 24 -12.19 3.99 10.34
N THR A 25 -11.72 4.12 11.58
CA THR A 25 -11.97 5.28 12.45
C THR A 25 -10.67 5.77 13.06
N ASN A 26 -10.25 6.98 12.66
CA ASN A 26 -9.07 7.69 13.17
C ASN A 26 -7.84 6.79 13.32
N LEU A 27 -7.46 6.12 12.23
CA LEU A 27 -6.31 5.23 12.19
C LEU A 27 -5.04 6.02 11.92
N ASP A 28 -4.07 5.86 12.82
CA ASP A 28 -2.70 6.32 12.68
C ASP A 28 -1.79 5.10 12.55
N LEU A 29 -0.92 5.10 11.53
CA LEU A 29 -0.03 3.98 11.26
C LEU A 29 1.19 4.45 10.46
N THR A 30 2.37 3.96 10.82
CA THR A 30 3.62 4.26 10.10
C THR A 30 4.27 2.96 9.68
N VAL A 31 4.71 2.88 8.42
CA VAL A 31 5.47 1.75 7.88
C VAL A 31 6.82 2.28 7.40
N ARG A 32 7.91 1.69 7.89
CA ARG A 32 9.29 2.06 7.54
C ARG A 32 9.80 1.25 6.35
N ARG A 33 10.83 1.77 5.68
CA ARG A 33 11.57 0.98 4.68
C ARG A 33 12.21 -0.23 5.36
N GLY A 34 12.08 -1.41 4.75
CA GLY A 34 12.59 -2.66 5.32
C GLY A 34 11.83 -3.15 6.56
N GLU A 35 10.60 -2.66 6.80
CA GLU A 35 9.72 -3.13 7.86
C GLU A 35 8.58 -3.98 7.29
N LEU A 36 8.32 -5.14 7.91
CA LEU A 36 7.13 -5.93 7.73
C LEU A 36 6.17 -5.61 8.87
N LEU A 37 5.16 -4.80 8.58
CA LEU A 37 4.08 -4.48 9.50
C LEU A 37 2.90 -5.38 9.22
N ALA A 38 2.44 -6.13 10.22
CA ALA A 38 1.22 -6.93 10.13
C ALA A 38 0.01 -6.22 10.75
N VAL A 39 -1.10 -6.12 10.01
CA VAL A 39 -2.40 -5.69 10.52
C VAL A 39 -3.27 -6.92 10.73
N VAL A 40 -3.60 -7.22 11.99
CA VAL A 40 -4.35 -8.41 12.39
C VAL A 40 -5.68 -8.08 13.05
N GLY A 41 -6.62 -9.02 13.03
CA GLY A 41 -7.91 -8.88 13.72
C GLY A 41 -8.99 -9.77 13.14
N GLU A 42 -10.14 -9.83 13.80
CA GLU A 42 -11.31 -10.59 13.34
C GLU A 42 -11.77 -10.16 11.93
N SER A 43 -12.48 -11.05 11.23
CA SER A 43 -13.08 -10.72 9.92
C SER A 43 -14.06 -9.54 10.05
N GLY A 44 -14.06 -8.65 9.06
CA GLY A 44 -14.95 -7.49 9.04
C GLY A 44 -14.55 -6.32 9.95
N CYS A 45 -13.37 -6.34 10.60
CA CYS A 45 -12.95 -5.21 11.44
C CYS A 45 -12.43 -3.99 10.66
N GLY A 46 -12.24 -4.09 9.33
CA GLY A 46 -11.85 -2.98 8.45
C GLY A 46 -10.48 -3.10 7.77
N LYS A 47 -9.75 -4.22 7.94
CA LYS A 47 -8.37 -4.38 7.44
C LYS A 47 -8.23 -4.20 5.92
N SER A 48 -9.04 -4.87 5.12
CA SER A 48 -9.01 -4.74 3.65
C SER A 48 -9.44 -3.35 3.16
N VAL A 49 -10.28 -2.66 3.94
CA VAL A 49 -10.69 -1.28 3.66
C VAL A 49 -9.52 -0.31 3.77
N LEU A 50 -8.58 -0.54 4.70
CA LEU A 50 -7.33 0.22 4.80
C LEU A 50 -6.53 0.12 3.50
N ALA A 51 -6.27 -1.10 3.00
CA ALA A 51 -5.53 -1.30 1.75
C ALA A 51 -6.20 -0.59 0.57
N HIS A 52 -7.52 -0.74 0.44
CA HIS A 52 -8.28 -0.12 -0.65
C HIS A 52 -8.32 1.41 -0.54
N ALA A 53 -8.34 1.98 0.67
CA ALA A 53 -8.27 3.42 0.88
C ALA A 53 -6.95 4.00 0.38
N LEU A 54 -5.83 3.38 0.76
CA LEU A 54 -4.47 3.81 0.37
C LEU A 54 -4.27 3.76 -1.15
N LEU A 55 -4.93 2.82 -1.82
CA LEU A 55 -4.85 2.66 -3.26
C LEU A 55 -5.95 3.41 -4.00
N GLY A 56 -6.88 4.10 -3.34
CA GLY A 56 -8.02 4.76 -3.99
C GLY A 56 -8.95 3.79 -4.74
N LEU A 57 -9.09 2.57 -4.24
CA LEU A 57 -9.92 1.49 -4.82
C LEU A 57 -11.30 1.36 -4.14
N LEU A 58 -11.64 2.31 -3.27
CA LEU A 58 -12.93 2.31 -2.58
C LEU A 58 -14.09 2.66 -3.53
N PRO A 59 -15.28 2.08 -3.33
CA PRO A 59 -16.47 2.41 -4.11
C PRO A 59 -16.92 3.85 -3.88
N ALA A 60 -17.72 4.38 -4.82
CA ALA A 60 -18.17 5.78 -4.83
C ALA A 60 -19.00 6.21 -3.61
N ASN A 61 -19.59 5.26 -2.86
CA ASN A 61 -20.33 5.57 -1.63
C ASN A 61 -19.43 5.70 -0.38
N ALA A 62 -18.11 5.55 -0.53
CA ALA A 62 -17.14 5.75 0.54
C ALA A 62 -16.76 7.24 0.66
N GLY A 63 -16.80 7.76 1.89
CA GLY A 63 -16.13 9.00 2.27
C GLY A 63 -14.83 8.69 3.00
N VAL A 64 -13.74 9.30 2.55
CA VAL A 64 -12.40 9.14 3.13
C VAL A 64 -11.91 10.49 3.65
N THR A 65 -11.38 10.51 4.87
CA THR A 65 -10.69 11.68 5.45
C THR A 65 -9.39 11.24 6.11
N GLY A 66 -8.49 12.19 6.38
CA GLY A 66 -7.15 11.93 6.92
C GLY A 66 -6.08 12.23 5.87
N ARG A 67 -4.86 11.75 6.11
CA ARG A 67 -3.72 11.85 5.18
C ARG A 67 -2.96 10.53 5.15
N ALA A 68 -2.40 10.19 3.99
CA ALA A 68 -1.47 9.07 3.88
C ALA A 68 -0.29 9.47 2.99
N LEU A 69 0.83 9.83 3.60
CA LEU A 69 2.01 10.31 2.90
C LEU A 69 2.94 9.14 2.57
N ILE A 70 3.21 8.92 1.28
CA ILE A 70 4.27 8.02 0.83
C ILE A 70 5.50 8.82 0.44
N THR A 71 6.66 8.43 0.98
CA THR A 71 7.97 9.03 0.70
C THR A 71 8.56 8.39 -0.54
N LEU A 72 8.57 9.12 -1.65
CA LEU A 72 9.17 8.67 -2.90
C LEU A 72 10.65 9.05 -2.93
N PRO A 73 11.54 8.17 -3.40
CA PRO A 73 12.91 8.56 -3.69
C PRO A 73 12.89 9.74 -4.69
N PRO A 74 13.90 10.61 -4.66
CA PRO A 74 14.00 11.73 -5.59
C PRO A 74 13.79 11.18 -6.99
N ALA A 75 12.93 11.86 -7.77
CA ALA A 75 12.62 11.42 -9.12
C ALA A 75 13.95 11.17 -9.82
N ALA A 76 14.21 9.90 -10.18
CA ALA A 76 15.38 9.55 -10.97
C ALA A 76 15.31 10.51 -12.15
N GLY A 77 16.23 11.47 -12.17
CA GLY A 77 16.29 12.43 -13.24
C GLY A 77 16.24 11.58 -14.48
N VAL A 78 15.23 11.81 -15.32
CA VAL A 78 15.29 11.27 -16.66
C VAL A 78 16.58 11.87 -17.18
N ALA A 79 17.66 11.10 -17.11
CA ALA A 79 18.81 11.27 -17.96
C ALA A 79 18.19 11.06 -19.34
N ARG A 80 17.57 12.12 -19.86
CA ARG A 80 17.59 12.41 -21.25
C ARG A 80 19.07 12.51 -21.49
N THR A 81 19.69 11.37 -21.80
CA THR A 81 20.86 11.38 -22.65
C THR A 81 20.39 12.19 -23.84
N SER A 82 20.73 13.47 -23.79
CA SER A 82 20.88 14.32 -24.95
C SER A 82 21.94 13.64 -25.80
N THR A 83 21.57 12.52 -26.41
CA THR A 83 22.12 12.19 -27.70
C THR A 83 21.50 13.25 -28.59
N ASP A 84 22.35 14.21 -28.95
CA ASP A 84 22.17 15.05 -30.13
C ASP A 84 21.84 14.12 -31.30
N ARG A 85 20.57 13.78 -31.43
CA ARG A 85 20.02 13.19 -32.63
C ARG A 85 19.53 14.35 -33.46
N THR A 86 20.47 14.92 -34.19
CA THR A 86 20.20 15.76 -35.35
C THR A 86 19.26 14.98 -36.26
N PHE A 87 17.98 15.35 -36.26
CA PHE A 87 17.03 14.87 -37.24
C PHE A 87 17.31 15.57 -38.56
N VAL A 88 18.01 14.89 -39.48
CA VAL A 88 18.07 15.29 -40.88
C VAL A 88 16.81 14.76 -41.55
N LEU A 89 15.88 15.66 -41.90
CA LEU A 89 14.72 15.33 -42.72
C LEU A 89 15.18 15.10 -44.18
N PRO A 90 14.83 13.98 -44.82
CA PRO A 90 15.17 13.77 -46.22
C PRO A 90 14.21 14.53 -47.14
N GLY A 91 14.76 15.57 -47.77
CA GLY A 91 14.58 15.84 -49.21
C GLY A 91 13.34 16.59 -49.67
N GLY A 92 13.55 17.81 -50.18
CA GLY A 92 12.66 18.40 -51.18
C GLY A 92 12.88 19.89 -51.45
N GLY A 93 13.81 20.23 -52.36
CA GLY A 93 13.73 21.46 -53.16
C GLY A 93 14.58 22.68 -52.74
N GLU A 94 15.76 22.77 -53.34
CA GLU A 94 16.70 23.90 -53.54
C GLU A 94 16.23 25.34 -53.25
N ARG A 95 17.01 26.09 -52.44
CA ARG A 95 17.87 27.25 -52.83
C ARG A 95 18.56 27.90 -51.60
N PRO A 96 19.70 28.61 -51.78
CA PRO A 96 20.74 28.73 -50.76
C PRO A 96 20.60 29.97 -49.87
N GLY A 97 20.81 29.76 -48.57
CA GLY A 97 20.86 30.79 -47.53
C GLY A 97 21.11 30.13 -46.19
N ASP A 98 22.38 29.86 -45.89
CA ASP A 98 22.87 29.31 -44.62
C ASP A 98 22.25 30.06 -43.44
N ARG A 99 21.51 29.35 -42.59
CA ARG A 99 21.19 29.80 -41.23
C ARG A 99 21.56 28.71 -40.25
N THR A 100 22.86 28.63 -39.98
CA THR A 100 23.38 28.03 -38.75
C THR A 100 22.91 28.88 -37.58
N VAL A 101 22.00 28.36 -36.75
CA VAL A 101 21.66 29.00 -35.47
C VAL A 101 22.72 28.59 -34.46
N VAL A 102 23.73 29.44 -34.28
CA VAL A 102 24.69 29.34 -33.18
C VAL A 102 24.06 30.00 -31.95
N LEU A 103 23.77 29.22 -30.91
CA LEU A 103 23.41 29.76 -29.60
C LEU A 103 24.69 30.31 -28.94
N PRO A 104 24.70 31.55 -28.41
CA PRO A 104 25.89 32.09 -27.76
C PRO A 104 26.14 31.34 -26.45
N GLY A 105 27.35 30.79 -26.33
CA GLY A 105 27.90 30.36 -25.06
C GLY A 105 28.27 31.57 -24.20
N GLY A 106 27.86 31.53 -22.95
CA GLY A 106 28.21 32.54 -21.94
C GLY A 106 27.48 32.19 -20.66
N GLY A 107 28.22 31.67 -19.67
CA GLY A 107 27.64 31.22 -18.41
C GLY A 107 27.09 32.37 -17.58
N GLU A 108 25.87 32.19 -17.08
CA GLU A 108 25.41 32.70 -15.78
C GLU A 108 24.07 32.06 -15.39
N ARG A 109 24.08 31.39 -14.21
CA ARG A 109 23.00 30.91 -13.32
C ARG A 109 21.74 30.24 -13.93
N PRO A 110 21.48 28.94 -13.67
CA PRO A 110 20.23 28.29 -14.06
C PRO A 110 19.11 28.61 -13.05
N GLY A 111 18.17 29.49 -13.42
CA GLY A 111 17.05 29.85 -12.54
C GLY A 111 15.84 30.45 -13.26
N ASP A 112 16.05 31.25 -14.30
CA ASP A 112 14.94 31.85 -15.05
C ASP A 112 14.98 31.40 -16.51
N ARG A 113 13.93 30.72 -16.96
CA ARG A 113 13.67 30.52 -18.39
C ARG A 113 12.60 31.51 -18.82
N THR A 114 13.03 32.63 -19.38
CA THR A 114 12.15 33.53 -20.11
C THR A 114 11.84 32.91 -21.48
N VAL A 115 10.59 32.52 -21.71
CA VAL A 115 10.13 32.13 -23.05
C VAL A 115 9.47 33.36 -23.68
N VAL A 116 10.14 33.98 -24.65
CA VAL A 116 9.56 35.02 -25.49
C VAL A 116 9.04 34.38 -26.77
N LEU A 117 7.73 34.36 -26.97
CA LEU A 117 7.11 33.91 -28.21
C LEU A 117 7.09 35.05 -29.24
N PRO A 118 7.41 34.81 -30.52
CA PRO A 118 7.33 35.84 -31.54
C PRO A 118 5.87 36.11 -31.96
N GLY A 119 5.34 37.24 -31.45
CA GLY A 119 4.53 38.25 -32.14
C GLY A 119 3.24 37.88 -32.88
N GLY A 120 2.13 38.47 -32.43
CA GLY A 120 0.96 38.75 -33.28
C GLY A 120 -0.30 39.19 -32.55
N GLY A 121 -0.42 40.49 -32.23
CA GLY A 121 -1.71 41.16 -31.93
C GLY A 121 -1.88 41.71 -30.52
N GLU A 122 -1.83 43.04 -30.41
CA GLU A 122 -1.97 43.85 -29.19
C GLU A 122 -3.36 43.76 -28.53
N ARG A 123 -3.41 43.46 -27.21
CA ARG A 123 -4.40 43.98 -26.23
C ARG A 123 -3.78 44.01 -24.82
N PRO A 124 -4.13 44.98 -23.95
CA PRO A 124 -3.42 45.23 -22.70
C PRO A 124 -3.90 44.33 -21.56
N GLY A 125 -2.97 43.59 -20.95
CA GLY A 125 -3.21 42.73 -19.80
C GLY A 125 -2.15 41.65 -19.63
N ASP A 126 -0.86 42.00 -19.70
CA ASP A 126 0.26 41.09 -19.48
C ASP A 126 0.21 40.53 -18.05
N ARG A 127 -0.28 39.31 -17.89
CA ARG A 127 -0.10 38.52 -16.68
C ARG A 127 1.17 37.70 -16.82
N THR A 128 2.28 38.24 -16.33
CA THR A 128 3.51 37.49 -16.08
C THR A 128 3.20 36.39 -15.06
N PHE A 129 3.20 35.13 -15.49
CA PHE A 129 3.20 33.99 -14.57
C PHE A 129 4.64 33.70 -14.16
N VAL A 130 5.02 34.18 -12.98
CA VAL A 130 6.23 33.72 -12.29
C VAL A 130 5.90 32.34 -11.69
N LEU A 131 6.42 31.28 -12.30
CA LEU A 131 6.46 29.98 -11.64
C LEU A 131 7.47 30.09 -10.49
N PRO A 132 7.13 29.73 -9.24
CA PRO A 132 8.10 29.75 -8.16
C PRO A 132 9.19 28.70 -8.46
N GLY A 133 10.36 29.19 -8.87
CA GLY A 133 11.60 28.44 -8.93
C GLY A 133 12.10 28.15 -7.52
N GLY A 134 11.48 27.18 -6.86
CA GLY A 134 12.00 26.58 -5.64
C GLY A 134 13.12 25.61 -6.01
N GLY A 135 14.37 26.09 -5.94
CA GLY A 135 15.55 25.24 -5.95
C GLY A 135 15.60 24.43 -4.66
N GLU A 136 14.89 23.31 -4.63
CA GLU A 136 15.07 22.27 -3.62
C GLU A 136 16.15 21.30 -4.10
N ARG A 137 17.13 21.03 -3.24
CA ARG A 137 18.04 19.87 -3.39
C ARG A 137 17.17 18.62 -3.63
N PRO A 138 17.63 17.57 -4.35
CA PRO A 138 16.80 16.40 -4.60
C PRO A 138 16.63 15.60 -3.30
N GLY A 139 15.74 16.07 -2.43
CA GLY A 139 15.21 15.37 -1.29
C GLY A 139 14.08 14.46 -1.73
N ASP A 140 13.72 13.54 -0.85
CA ASP A 140 12.58 12.66 -1.06
C ASP A 140 11.30 13.49 -1.28
N ARG A 141 10.54 13.11 -2.30
CA ARG A 141 9.26 13.76 -2.61
C ARG A 141 8.15 13.01 -1.90
N THR A 142 7.33 13.69 -1.11
CA THR A 142 6.14 13.08 -0.50
C THR A 142 4.92 13.20 -1.42
N VAL A 143 4.07 12.18 -1.43
CA VAL A 143 2.77 12.18 -2.12
C VAL A 143 1.69 11.76 -1.13
N ASP A 144 0.64 12.58 -1.00
CA ASP A 144 -0.56 12.19 -0.24
C ASP A 144 -1.44 11.26 -1.08
N LEU A 145 -1.47 9.98 -0.73
CA LEU A 145 -2.24 8.94 -1.41
C LEU A 145 -3.75 9.20 -1.38
N LEU A 146 -4.27 9.78 -0.28
CA LEU A 146 -5.71 10.02 -0.13
C LEU A 146 -6.15 11.30 -0.86
N GLY A 147 -5.26 12.28 -0.94
CA GLY A 147 -5.51 13.57 -1.58
C GLY A 147 -5.11 13.65 -3.05
N CYS A 148 -4.29 12.71 -3.55
CA CYS A 148 -3.85 12.74 -4.94
C CYS A 148 -4.93 12.24 -5.90
N GLY A 149 -4.98 12.85 -7.09
CA GLY A 149 -5.95 12.46 -8.12
C GLY A 149 -5.64 11.10 -8.74
N GLU A 150 -6.67 10.49 -9.33
CA GLU A 150 -6.61 9.16 -9.96
C GLU A 150 -5.47 9.02 -11.00
N THR A 151 -5.13 10.10 -11.71
CA THR A 151 -4.00 10.09 -12.64
C THR A 151 -2.66 9.81 -11.95
N THR A 152 -2.46 10.38 -10.76
CA THR A 152 -1.24 10.15 -9.96
C THR A 152 -1.23 8.72 -9.42
N LEU A 153 -2.36 8.26 -8.87
CA LEU A 153 -2.49 6.89 -8.39
C LEU A 153 -2.19 5.88 -9.50
N ALA A 154 -2.82 6.00 -10.66
CA ALA A 154 -2.67 5.06 -11.76
C ALA A 154 -1.29 5.12 -12.44
N ARG A 155 -0.71 6.31 -12.61
CA ARG A 155 0.54 6.47 -13.39
C ARG A 155 1.81 6.41 -12.55
N GLN A 156 1.76 6.80 -11.27
CA GLN A 156 2.96 6.95 -10.44
C GLN A 156 2.99 5.98 -9.26
N ILE A 157 1.82 5.56 -8.73
CA ILE A 157 1.75 4.79 -7.48
C ILE A 157 1.46 3.30 -7.72
N ARG A 158 0.27 2.97 -8.24
CA ARG A 158 -0.22 1.59 -8.37
C ARG A 158 0.67 0.79 -9.32
N GLY A 159 1.16 -0.35 -8.85
CA GLY A 159 2.05 -1.25 -9.59
C GLY A 159 3.41 -0.65 -9.93
N ARG A 160 3.80 0.53 -9.40
CA ARG A 160 5.15 1.10 -9.61
C ARG A 160 5.86 1.34 -8.29
N ARG A 161 5.13 1.88 -7.33
CA ARG A 161 5.60 2.13 -5.97
C ARG A 161 4.95 1.21 -4.98
N ILE A 162 3.66 0.90 -5.21
CA ILE A 162 2.89 0.01 -4.35
C ILE A 162 2.37 -1.17 -5.18
N GLY A 163 2.78 -2.39 -4.82
CA GLY A 163 2.18 -3.64 -5.29
C GLY A 163 1.02 -4.05 -4.38
N LEU A 164 -0.01 -4.68 -4.95
CA LEU A 164 -1.15 -5.22 -4.20
C LEU A 164 -1.26 -6.73 -4.47
N ILE A 165 -1.19 -7.54 -3.42
CA ILE A 165 -1.68 -8.92 -3.42
C ILE A 165 -3.10 -8.86 -2.84
N PRO A 166 -4.15 -8.99 -3.67
CA PRO A 166 -5.53 -8.87 -3.21
C PRO A 166 -6.00 -10.13 -2.48
N GLN A 167 -7.01 -9.96 -1.62
CA GLN A 167 -7.66 -11.05 -0.86
C GLN A 167 -8.28 -12.13 -1.75
N SER A 168 -8.81 -11.76 -2.92
CA SER A 168 -9.46 -12.70 -3.83
C SER A 168 -8.89 -12.60 -5.24
N PRO A 169 -8.29 -13.68 -5.78
CA PRO A 169 -7.83 -13.72 -7.17
C PRO A 169 -8.96 -13.57 -8.18
N ALA A 170 -10.13 -14.14 -7.87
CA ALA A 170 -11.26 -14.20 -8.78
C ALA A 170 -11.77 -12.82 -9.19
N THR A 171 -11.65 -11.82 -8.31
CA THR A 171 -12.06 -10.44 -8.58
C THR A 171 -10.94 -9.58 -9.16
N ALA A 172 -9.69 -10.05 -9.10
CA ALA A 172 -8.51 -9.29 -9.52
C ALA A 172 -7.99 -9.68 -10.91
N LEU A 173 -8.18 -10.93 -11.34
CA LEU A 173 -7.62 -11.44 -12.59
C LEU A 173 -8.53 -11.18 -13.78
N THR A 174 -7.94 -10.70 -14.88
CA THR A 174 -8.63 -10.60 -16.17
C THR A 174 -8.78 -11.97 -16.81
N VAL A 175 -10.01 -12.49 -16.84
CA VAL A 175 -10.32 -13.86 -17.29
C VAL A 175 -10.14 -14.11 -18.80
N VAL A 176 -10.01 -13.06 -19.61
CA VAL A 176 -9.93 -13.17 -21.08
C VAL A 176 -8.51 -13.32 -21.63
N ARG A 177 -7.50 -13.48 -20.77
CA ARG A 177 -6.10 -13.66 -21.16
C ARG A 177 -5.42 -14.71 -20.31
N LYS A 178 -4.51 -15.47 -20.92
CA LYS A 178 -3.63 -16.42 -20.21
C LYS A 178 -2.73 -15.72 -19.20
N GLY A 179 -2.33 -16.44 -18.15
CA GLY A 179 -1.40 -15.96 -17.12
C GLY A 179 -0.12 -15.35 -17.71
N ARG A 180 0.49 -16.00 -18.71
CA ARG A 180 1.71 -15.53 -19.40
C ARG A 180 1.50 -14.15 -19.99
N ARG A 181 0.36 -13.91 -20.65
CA ARG A 181 0.06 -12.63 -21.28
C ARG A 181 -0.16 -11.54 -20.23
N LEU A 182 -0.82 -11.86 -19.12
CA LEU A 182 -1.03 -10.92 -18.02
C LEU A 182 0.31 -10.50 -17.40
N LEU A 183 1.16 -11.47 -17.08
CA LEU A 183 2.45 -11.21 -16.43
C LEU A 183 3.44 -10.50 -17.36
N ALA A 184 3.57 -10.95 -18.61
CA ALA A 184 4.45 -10.35 -19.61
C ALA A 184 4.07 -8.89 -19.94
N GLU A 185 2.77 -8.58 -20.07
CA GLU A 185 2.32 -7.21 -20.28
C GLU A 185 2.54 -6.34 -19.04
N THR A 186 2.32 -6.89 -17.84
CA THR A 186 2.60 -6.17 -16.58
C THR A 186 4.07 -5.80 -16.48
N LEU A 187 4.98 -6.77 -16.68
CA LEU A 187 6.43 -6.52 -16.75
C LEU A 187 6.77 -5.41 -17.74
N LYS A 188 6.23 -5.50 -18.97
CA LYS A 188 6.44 -4.50 -20.02
C LYS A 188 5.99 -3.10 -19.61
N GLN A 189 4.80 -2.97 -19.03
CA GLN A 189 4.23 -1.68 -18.58
C GLN A 189 5.04 -1.01 -17.46
N HIS A 190 5.81 -1.82 -16.73
CA HIS A 190 6.72 -1.38 -15.67
C HIS A 190 8.18 -1.34 -16.10
N GLY A 191 8.47 -1.45 -17.41
CA GLY A 191 9.81 -1.30 -17.96
C GLY A 191 10.75 -2.48 -17.72
N ARG A 192 10.21 -3.65 -17.36
CA ARG A 192 10.94 -4.90 -17.12
C ARG A 192 10.88 -5.79 -18.36
N ASP A 193 11.88 -6.67 -18.55
CA ASP A 193 11.89 -7.62 -19.66
C ASP A 193 10.73 -8.63 -19.51
N PRO A 194 9.79 -8.72 -20.48
CA PRO A 194 8.69 -9.69 -20.45
C PRO A 194 9.13 -11.15 -20.39
N ARG A 195 10.38 -11.46 -20.78
CA ARG A 195 10.96 -12.82 -20.69
C ARG A 195 11.18 -13.28 -19.25
N LEU A 196 11.15 -12.37 -18.27
CA LEU A 196 11.25 -12.69 -16.85
C LEU A 196 9.96 -13.31 -16.29
N ALA A 197 8.90 -13.48 -17.10
CA ALA A 197 7.61 -14.03 -16.63
C ALA A 197 7.77 -15.39 -15.93
N ASP A 198 8.59 -16.29 -16.46
CA ASP A 198 8.79 -17.62 -15.86
C ASP A 198 9.52 -17.50 -14.51
N GLN A 199 10.52 -16.63 -14.42
CA GLN A 199 11.27 -16.38 -13.18
C GLN A 199 10.34 -15.80 -12.09
N VAL A 200 9.55 -14.78 -12.43
CA VAL A 200 8.64 -14.12 -11.48
C VAL A 200 7.51 -15.05 -11.03
N ALA A 201 7.00 -15.89 -11.94
CA ALA A 201 6.03 -16.92 -11.59
C ALA A 201 6.63 -17.96 -10.61
N ALA A 202 7.82 -18.47 -10.92
CA ALA A 202 8.51 -19.43 -10.06
C ALA A 202 8.82 -18.85 -8.67
N GLU A 203 9.21 -17.58 -8.60
CA GLU A 203 9.42 -16.88 -7.33
C GLU A 203 8.15 -16.82 -6.48
N ALA A 204 7.01 -16.53 -7.11
CA ALA A 204 5.69 -16.58 -6.46
C ALA A 204 5.19 -18.02 -6.18
N GLY A 205 5.99 -19.04 -6.47
CA GLY A 205 5.67 -20.44 -6.27
C GLY A 205 4.72 -21.03 -7.33
N LEU A 206 4.46 -20.32 -8.44
CA LEU A 206 3.65 -20.80 -9.56
C LEU A 206 4.55 -21.52 -10.58
N ASP A 207 4.16 -22.71 -11.02
CA ASP A 207 4.86 -23.40 -12.10
C ASP A 207 4.76 -22.56 -13.39
N PRO A 208 5.87 -22.22 -14.07
CA PRO A 208 5.84 -21.50 -15.34
C PRO A 208 4.96 -22.15 -16.42
N ALA A 209 4.76 -23.47 -16.38
CA ALA A 209 3.84 -24.16 -17.28
C ALA A 209 2.38 -23.73 -17.07
N ASP A 210 2.00 -23.38 -15.84
CA ASP A 210 0.64 -22.93 -15.52
C ASP A 210 0.33 -21.52 -16.04
N LEU A 211 1.35 -20.74 -16.44
CA LEU A 211 1.13 -19.47 -17.13
C LEU A 211 0.43 -19.64 -18.49
N GLU A 212 0.43 -20.85 -19.07
CA GLU A 212 -0.30 -21.13 -20.30
C GLU A 212 -1.81 -21.31 -20.12
N ARG A 213 -2.28 -21.29 -18.87
CA ARG A 213 -3.69 -21.42 -18.53
C ARG A 213 -4.36 -20.06 -18.40
N TYR A 214 -5.68 -20.03 -18.61
CA TYR A 214 -6.53 -18.91 -18.25
C TYR A 214 -6.81 -18.90 -16.74
N PRO A 215 -7.11 -17.74 -16.13
CA PRO A 215 -7.41 -17.66 -14.70
C PRO A 215 -8.50 -18.60 -14.20
N PHE A 216 -9.52 -18.89 -15.01
CA PHE A 216 -10.60 -19.81 -14.64
C PHE A 216 -10.20 -21.30 -14.72
N GLU A 217 -9.04 -21.62 -15.28
CA GLU A 217 -8.47 -22.98 -15.33
C GLU A 217 -7.47 -23.23 -14.19
N LEU A 218 -7.20 -22.21 -13.37
CA LEU A 218 -6.31 -22.28 -12.21
C LEU A 218 -7.10 -22.68 -10.96
N SER A 219 -6.49 -23.47 -10.07
CA SER A 219 -7.01 -23.63 -8.72
C SER A 219 -6.93 -22.30 -7.95
N GLY A 220 -7.68 -22.15 -6.86
CA GLY A 220 -7.64 -20.93 -6.04
C GLY A 220 -6.21 -20.55 -5.62
N GLY A 221 -5.41 -21.52 -5.18
CA GLY A 221 -4.00 -21.28 -4.82
C GLY A 221 -3.08 -21.02 -6.01
N MET A 222 -3.32 -21.59 -7.19
CA MET A 222 -2.59 -21.21 -8.40
C MET A 222 -2.92 -19.77 -8.83
N ALA A 223 -4.19 -19.38 -8.76
CA ALA A 223 -4.64 -18.03 -9.06
C ALA A 223 -4.06 -17.01 -8.06
N GLN A 224 -4.00 -17.36 -6.77
CA GLN A 224 -3.34 -16.53 -5.74
C GLN A 224 -1.87 -16.31 -6.06
N ARG A 225 -1.14 -17.37 -6.44
CA ARG A 225 0.27 -17.26 -6.82
C ARG A 225 0.47 -16.43 -8.09
N LEU A 226 -0.44 -16.50 -9.06
CA LEU A 226 -0.44 -15.59 -10.21
C LEU A 226 -0.66 -14.13 -9.78
N CYS A 227 -1.57 -13.85 -8.86
CA CYS A 227 -1.75 -12.51 -8.29
C CYS A 227 -0.48 -12.02 -7.57
N THR A 228 0.16 -12.88 -6.78
CA THR A 228 1.45 -12.58 -6.15
C THR A 228 2.52 -12.24 -7.19
N ALA A 229 2.65 -13.04 -8.25
CA ALA A 229 3.58 -12.78 -9.35
C ALA A 229 3.32 -11.42 -10.02
N LEU A 230 2.05 -11.06 -10.25
CA LEU A 230 1.66 -9.77 -10.82
C LEU A 230 2.02 -8.60 -9.89
N ALA A 231 1.83 -8.76 -8.58
CA ALA A 231 2.20 -7.74 -7.59
C ALA A 231 3.72 -7.50 -7.54
N LEU A 232 4.50 -8.58 -7.67
CA LEU A 232 5.97 -8.55 -7.65
C LEU A 232 6.60 -8.13 -8.97
N ALA A 233 5.86 -8.18 -10.09
CA ALA A 233 6.38 -7.91 -11.43
C ALA A 233 7.07 -6.54 -11.56
N SER A 234 6.63 -5.55 -10.78
CA SER A 234 7.18 -4.20 -10.79
C SER A 234 8.34 -3.95 -9.83
N ASP A 235 8.62 -4.91 -8.95
CA ASP A 235 9.60 -4.76 -7.87
C ASP A 235 9.30 -3.54 -6.96
N PRO A 236 8.11 -3.51 -6.32
CA PRO A 236 7.62 -2.31 -5.65
C PRO A 236 8.34 -2.04 -4.32
N GLU A 237 8.47 -0.76 -3.97
CA GLU A 237 9.05 -0.33 -2.70
C GLU A 237 8.15 -0.64 -1.49
N LEU A 238 6.83 -0.73 -1.71
CA LEU A 238 5.84 -1.16 -0.72
C LEU A 238 4.97 -2.27 -1.33
N LEU A 239 4.84 -3.38 -0.62
CA LEU A 239 3.90 -4.44 -0.95
C LEU A 239 2.76 -4.44 0.07
N ILE A 240 1.53 -4.24 -0.38
CA ILE A 240 0.33 -4.45 0.43
C ILE A 240 -0.18 -5.85 0.12
N ALA A 241 -0.19 -6.72 1.13
CA ALA A 241 -0.61 -8.10 1.00
C ALA A 241 -1.87 -8.33 1.83
N ASP A 242 -3.04 -8.38 1.19
CA ASP A 242 -4.34 -8.56 1.83
C ASP A 242 -4.74 -10.03 1.78
N GLU A 243 -4.63 -10.72 2.92
CA GLU A 243 -4.86 -12.16 3.07
C GLU A 243 -4.14 -13.01 2.00
N PRO A 244 -2.82 -12.84 1.81
CA PRO A 244 -2.09 -13.41 0.67
C PRO A 244 -2.02 -14.94 0.70
N THR A 245 -2.30 -15.55 1.85
CA THR A 245 -2.18 -16.98 2.13
C THR A 245 -3.53 -17.71 2.14
N SER A 246 -4.64 -17.02 1.91
CA SER A 246 -5.98 -17.61 1.91
C SER A 246 -6.11 -18.67 0.82
N GLY A 247 -6.55 -19.87 1.21
CA GLY A 247 -6.77 -20.99 0.28
C GLY A 247 -5.49 -21.70 -0.19
N LEU A 248 -4.35 -21.45 0.47
CA LEU A 248 -3.09 -22.18 0.25
C LEU A 248 -2.93 -23.35 1.23
N ASP A 249 -2.17 -24.37 0.82
CA ASP A 249 -1.71 -25.41 1.74
C ASP A 249 -0.55 -24.90 2.61
N ARG A 250 -0.22 -25.62 3.68
CA ARG A 250 0.77 -25.14 4.67
C ARG A 250 2.15 -24.85 4.06
N PRO A 251 2.74 -25.72 3.21
CA PRO A 251 4.02 -25.41 2.56
C PRO A 251 3.97 -24.14 1.70
N LEU A 252 2.87 -23.89 0.98
CA LEU A 252 2.73 -22.68 0.18
C LEU A 252 2.47 -21.43 1.02
N VAL A 253 1.79 -21.55 2.17
CA VAL A 253 1.69 -20.47 3.17
C VAL A 253 3.09 -20.07 3.61
N ASP A 254 3.90 -21.02 4.07
CA ASP A 254 5.25 -20.75 4.57
C ASP A 254 6.14 -20.14 3.46
N HIS A 255 6.08 -20.68 2.23
CA HIS A 255 6.78 -20.10 1.07
C HIS A 255 6.40 -18.64 0.80
N THR A 256 5.09 -18.34 0.85
CA THR A 256 4.58 -16.99 0.60
C THR A 256 5.04 -16.01 1.68
N LEU A 257 4.98 -16.41 2.95
CA LEU A 257 5.44 -15.58 4.06
C LEU A 257 6.95 -15.35 4.01
N ASP A 258 7.73 -16.38 3.70
CA ASP A 258 9.19 -16.26 3.54
C ASP A 258 9.54 -15.36 2.35
N LEU A 259 8.75 -15.40 1.26
CA LEU A 259 8.89 -14.48 0.13
C LEU A 259 8.66 -13.02 0.55
N LEU A 260 7.59 -12.75 1.30
CA LEU A 260 7.31 -11.41 1.82
C LEU A 260 8.44 -10.92 2.74
N ARG A 261 8.94 -11.77 3.64
CA ARG A 261 10.07 -11.47 4.52
C ARG A 261 11.34 -11.17 3.72
N ARG A 262 11.66 -11.98 2.71
CA ARG A 262 12.82 -11.73 1.83
C ARG A 262 12.73 -10.39 1.12
N ARG A 263 11.56 -10.01 0.58
CA ARG A 263 11.39 -8.68 -0.04
C ARG A 263 11.62 -7.55 0.97
N CYS A 264 11.23 -7.76 2.22
CA CYS A 264 11.50 -6.84 3.31
C CYS A 264 13.01 -6.72 3.60
N ASP A 265 13.70 -7.85 3.69
CA ASP A 265 15.16 -7.91 3.91
C ASP A 265 15.97 -7.28 2.75
N GLU A 266 15.43 -7.32 1.54
CA GLU A 266 15.96 -6.66 0.33
C GLU A 266 15.67 -5.14 0.29
N GLY A 267 14.94 -4.61 1.27
CA GLY A 267 14.72 -3.18 1.48
C GLY A 267 13.35 -2.65 1.10
N ALA A 268 12.44 -3.49 0.58
CA ALA A 268 11.04 -3.12 0.43
C ALA A 268 10.36 -3.05 1.80
N ALA A 269 9.23 -2.36 1.89
CA ALA A 269 8.34 -2.49 3.03
C ALA A 269 7.19 -3.42 2.69
N VAL A 270 6.65 -4.11 3.70
CA VAL A 270 5.49 -4.99 3.53
C VAL A 270 4.42 -4.64 4.55
N LEU A 271 3.21 -4.34 4.06
CA LEU A 271 2.01 -4.25 4.88
C LEU A 271 1.22 -5.55 4.71
N LEU A 272 1.36 -6.47 5.65
CA LEU A 272 0.64 -7.74 5.68
C LEU A 272 -0.69 -7.57 6.41
N ILE A 273 -1.81 -7.69 5.71
CA ILE A 273 -3.13 -7.79 6.32
C ILE A 273 -3.50 -9.26 6.42
N THR A 274 -3.75 -9.76 7.63
CA THR A 274 -4.17 -11.15 7.82
C THR A 274 -5.04 -11.34 9.05
N HIS A 275 -5.79 -12.43 9.11
CA HIS A 275 -6.42 -12.92 10.34
C HIS A 275 -5.63 -14.09 10.97
N ASP A 276 -4.58 -14.59 10.32
CA ASP A 276 -3.70 -15.64 10.85
C ASP A 276 -2.62 -15.01 11.74
N LEU A 277 -2.78 -15.17 13.05
CA LEU A 277 -1.85 -14.67 14.05
C LEU A 277 -0.49 -15.39 14.02
N ALA A 278 -0.46 -16.68 13.66
CA ALA A 278 0.79 -17.44 13.55
C ALA A 278 1.60 -16.99 12.33
N ALA A 279 0.92 -16.65 11.23
CA ALA A 279 1.56 -16.03 10.08
C ALA A 279 2.20 -14.68 10.45
N ALA A 280 1.48 -13.83 11.18
CA ALA A 280 2.00 -12.55 11.65
C ALA A 280 3.17 -12.72 12.64
N GLU A 281 3.08 -13.62 13.61
CA GLU A 281 4.15 -13.92 14.57
C GLU A 281 5.45 -14.36 13.90
N ARG A 282 5.34 -15.12 12.81
CA ARG A 282 6.49 -15.65 12.09
C ARG A 282 7.34 -14.58 11.41
N VAL A 283 6.73 -13.57 10.80
CA VAL A 283 7.43 -12.68 9.84
C VAL A 283 7.37 -11.19 10.15
N ALA A 284 6.47 -10.74 11.04
CA ALA A 284 6.29 -9.32 11.31
C ALA A 284 7.34 -8.76 12.26
N ASP A 285 7.81 -7.56 11.97
CA ASP A 285 8.61 -6.74 12.88
C ASP A 285 7.68 -6.05 13.90
N THR A 286 6.57 -5.50 13.40
CA THR A 286 5.53 -4.81 14.18
C THR A 286 4.15 -5.33 13.84
N VAL A 287 3.26 -5.32 14.82
CA VAL A 287 1.87 -5.79 14.66
C VAL A 287 0.91 -4.72 15.15
N ALA A 288 -0.05 -4.37 14.30
CA ALA A 288 -1.20 -3.53 14.62
C ALA A 288 -2.48 -4.38 14.68
N VAL A 289 -3.03 -4.53 15.88
CA VAL A 289 -4.28 -5.25 16.13
C VAL A 289 -5.45 -4.30 15.90
N MET A 290 -6.32 -4.66 14.98
CA MET A 290 -7.51 -3.91 14.60
C MET A 290 -8.77 -4.58 15.14
N TYR A 291 -9.60 -3.79 15.84
CA TYR A 291 -10.90 -4.20 16.34
C TYR A 291 -11.95 -3.15 16.03
N ALA A 292 -13.06 -3.56 15.42
CA ALA A 292 -14.23 -2.72 15.14
C ALA A 292 -13.87 -1.31 14.62
N SER A 293 -13.19 -1.25 13.47
CA SER A 293 -12.71 -0.04 12.77
C SER A 293 -11.51 0.70 13.37
N ARG A 294 -10.98 0.29 14.53
CA ARG A 294 -9.92 1.01 15.25
C ARG A 294 -8.70 0.12 15.48
N ILE A 295 -7.50 0.73 15.49
CA ILE A 295 -6.31 0.05 16.03
C ILE A 295 -6.40 0.10 17.55
N VAL A 296 -6.37 -1.07 18.19
CA VAL A 296 -6.43 -1.18 19.65
C VAL A 296 -5.07 -1.41 20.28
N GLU A 297 -4.11 -1.91 19.50
CA GLU A 297 -2.74 -2.15 19.95
C GLU A 297 -1.79 -2.15 18.75
N HIS A 298 -0.68 -1.44 18.84
CA HIS A 298 0.38 -1.40 17.83
C HIS A 298 1.74 -1.41 18.52
N ARG A 299 2.46 -2.54 18.42
CA ARG A 299 3.71 -2.79 19.14
C ARG A 299 4.65 -3.72 18.34
N PRO A 300 5.93 -3.84 18.73
CA PRO A 300 6.81 -4.89 18.19
C PRO A 300 6.16 -6.27 18.33
N ALA A 301 6.28 -7.11 17.29
CA ALA A 301 5.64 -8.41 17.24
C ALA A 301 6.02 -9.28 18.46
N ALA A 302 7.33 -9.35 18.76
CA ALA A 302 7.86 -10.11 19.88
C ALA A 302 7.25 -9.71 21.24
N ASP A 303 6.94 -8.43 21.44
CA ASP A 303 6.30 -7.96 22.68
C ASP A 303 4.81 -8.25 22.69
N LEU A 304 4.14 -8.14 21.54
CA LEU A 304 2.71 -8.38 21.40
C LEU A 304 2.35 -9.85 21.61
N PHE A 305 3.07 -10.77 20.99
CA PHE A 305 2.79 -12.22 21.10
C PHE A 305 3.21 -12.82 22.44
N ARG A 306 4.22 -12.24 23.09
CA ARG A 306 4.68 -12.63 24.43
C ARG A 306 3.80 -12.08 25.54
N ALA A 307 3.44 -10.80 25.47
CA ALA A 307 2.76 -10.10 26.56
C ALA A 307 1.75 -9.08 25.99
N PRO A 308 0.61 -9.53 25.42
CA PRO A 308 -0.42 -8.65 24.87
C PRO A 308 -0.93 -7.67 25.93
N ALA A 309 -1.04 -6.38 25.59
CA ALA A 309 -1.43 -5.35 26.55
C ALA A 309 -2.94 -5.06 26.51
N HIS A 310 -3.59 -5.14 25.34
CA HIS A 310 -5.02 -4.90 25.24
C HIS A 310 -5.82 -6.20 25.51
N PRO A 311 -6.90 -6.18 26.32
CA PRO A 311 -7.70 -7.38 26.62
C PRO A 311 -8.24 -8.13 25.39
N TYR A 312 -8.53 -7.41 24.30
CA TYR A 312 -8.87 -8.03 23.01
C TYR A 312 -7.70 -8.81 22.41
N SER A 313 -6.49 -8.24 22.39
CA SER A 313 -5.30 -8.93 21.87
C SER A 313 -4.99 -10.18 22.67
N GLN A 314 -5.12 -10.12 24.00
CA GLN A 314 -5.02 -11.32 24.85
C GLN A 314 -6.10 -12.33 24.48
N GLY A 315 -7.36 -11.89 24.34
CA GLY A 315 -8.44 -12.77 23.90
C GLY A 315 -8.19 -13.45 22.55
N LEU A 316 -7.60 -12.73 21.59
CA LEU A 316 -7.23 -13.27 20.28
C LEU A 316 -6.17 -14.36 20.40
N LEU A 317 -5.13 -14.12 21.19
CA LEU A 317 -4.06 -15.09 21.41
C LEU A 317 -4.58 -16.31 22.19
N ASN A 318 -5.39 -16.11 23.24
CA ASN A 318 -5.98 -17.20 24.01
C ASN A 318 -6.96 -18.03 23.19
N ALA A 319 -7.51 -17.51 22.09
CA ALA A 319 -8.36 -18.27 21.17
C ALA A 319 -7.58 -19.22 20.26
N LEU A 320 -6.24 -19.13 20.21
CA LEU A 320 -5.42 -20.00 19.38
C LEU A 320 -5.40 -21.45 19.93
N PRO A 321 -5.34 -22.47 19.05
CA PRO A 321 -5.30 -23.88 19.45
C PRO A 321 -4.14 -24.25 20.36
N ASP A 322 -2.98 -23.62 20.14
CA ASP A 322 -1.75 -23.88 20.91
C ASP A 322 -1.68 -23.09 22.24
N ARG A 323 -2.78 -22.39 22.60
CA ARG A 323 -2.94 -21.63 23.85
C ARG A 323 -4.17 -22.16 24.61
N ASP A 324 -4.89 -21.28 25.31
CA ASP A 324 -6.09 -21.64 26.09
C ASP A 324 -7.23 -22.22 25.24
N PHE A 325 -7.19 -22.01 23.91
CA PHE A 325 -8.26 -22.31 22.97
C PHE A 325 -9.64 -21.80 23.43
N ARG A 326 -9.65 -20.60 24.02
CA ARG A 326 -10.82 -19.97 24.61
C ARG A 326 -11.32 -18.83 23.72
N ALA A 327 -12.51 -19.02 23.16
CA ALA A 327 -13.16 -17.99 22.37
C ALA A 327 -13.48 -16.72 23.20
N ILE A 328 -13.37 -15.56 22.57
CA ILE A 328 -13.77 -14.28 23.15
C ILE A 328 -15.30 -14.20 23.17
N PRO A 329 -15.96 -14.09 24.34
CA PRO A 329 -17.42 -14.11 24.42
C PRO A 329 -18.08 -12.91 23.74
N GLY A 330 -19.35 -13.07 23.39
CA GLY A 330 -20.16 -12.04 22.73
C GLY A 330 -19.81 -11.82 21.25
N HIS A 331 -20.44 -10.81 20.65
CA HIS A 331 -20.26 -10.47 19.24
C HIS A 331 -19.62 -9.07 19.10
N PRO A 332 -18.82 -8.83 18.04
CA PRO A 332 -18.38 -7.49 17.68
C PRO A 332 -19.55 -6.50 17.58
N PRO A 333 -19.35 -5.22 17.96
CA PRO A 333 -20.38 -4.21 17.75
C PRO A 333 -20.64 -4.01 16.26
N MET A 334 -21.87 -3.63 15.92
CA MET A 334 -22.17 -3.22 14.56
C MET A 334 -21.38 -1.95 14.22
N LEU A 335 -20.71 -1.94 13.06
CA LEU A 335 -19.95 -0.79 12.58
C LEU A 335 -20.82 0.44 12.27
N THR A 336 -22.14 0.27 12.22
CA THR A 336 -23.13 1.36 12.11
C THR A 336 -23.44 2.03 13.45
N ALA A 337 -23.09 1.40 14.56
CA ALA A 337 -23.42 1.83 15.91
C ALA A 337 -22.24 1.63 16.88
N LEU A 338 -21.06 2.13 16.48
CA LEU A 338 -19.88 2.07 17.34
C LEU A 338 -20.05 2.97 18.58
N PRO A 339 -19.61 2.53 19.76
CA PRO A 339 -19.65 3.36 20.96
C PRO A 339 -18.66 4.54 20.83
N PRO A 340 -18.93 5.66 21.54
CA PRO A 340 -18.04 6.82 21.56
C PRO A 340 -16.71 6.51 22.28
N GLY A 341 -16.75 5.60 23.26
CA GLY A 341 -15.58 5.11 24.00
C GLY A 341 -14.93 3.88 23.37
N CYS A 342 -14.30 3.05 24.18
CA CYS A 342 -13.66 1.81 23.75
C CYS A 342 -14.66 0.88 23.04
N ALA A 343 -14.38 0.51 21.79
CA ALA A 343 -15.23 -0.38 21.00
C ALA A 343 -15.36 -1.78 21.63
N PHE A 344 -14.34 -2.24 22.37
CA PHE A 344 -14.31 -3.55 23.01
C PHE A 344 -15.02 -3.59 24.37
N ALA A 345 -15.51 -2.45 24.89
CA ALA A 345 -16.05 -2.34 26.25
C ALA A 345 -17.14 -3.38 26.57
N ALA A 346 -18.03 -3.70 25.62
CA ALA A 346 -19.11 -4.67 25.83
C ALA A 346 -18.65 -6.14 25.98
N ARG A 347 -17.42 -6.46 25.54
CA ARG A 347 -16.81 -7.80 25.62
C ARG A 347 -15.64 -7.84 26.61
N CYS A 348 -15.29 -6.71 27.21
CA CYS A 348 -14.12 -6.55 28.07
C CYS A 348 -14.45 -6.89 29.53
N THR A 349 -13.65 -7.75 30.16
CA THR A 349 -13.77 -8.10 31.58
C THR A 349 -13.24 -7.01 32.53
N ARG A 350 -12.56 -5.99 32.00
CA ARG A 350 -11.94 -4.87 32.74
C ARG A 350 -12.63 -3.52 32.44
N VAL A 351 -13.87 -3.55 31.97
CA VAL A 351 -14.62 -2.33 31.62
C VAL A 351 -14.88 -1.46 32.85
N THR A 352 -14.73 -0.16 32.70
CA THR A 352 -15.02 0.85 33.73
C THR A 352 -15.64 2.09 33.08
N ASP A 353 -16.05 3.08 33.88
CA ASP A 353 -16.58 4.35 33.36
C ASP A 353 -15.56 5.13 32.51
N ALA A 354 -14.26 4.99 32.75
CA ALA A 354 -13.22 5.58 31.90
C ALA A 354 -13.32 5.09 30.44
N CYS A 355 -13.76 3.85 30.23
CA CYS A 355 -13.92 3.24 28.91
C CYS A 355 -15.03 3.87 28.06
N LYS A 356 -15.85 4.77 28.62
CA LYS A 356 -16.81 5.58 27.86
C LYS A 356 -16.13 6.66 27.00
N VAL A 357 -14.86 6.96 27.27
CA VAL A 357 -14.00 7.84 26.46
C VAL A 357 -13.03 6.99 25.66
N GLN A 358 -12.75 7.38 24.41
CA GLN A 358 -11.83 6.65 23.54
C GLN A 358 -10.39 6.74 24.10
N PRO A 359 -9.74 5.60 24.41
CA PRO A 359 -8.33 5.59 24.76
C PRO A 359 -7.46 5.86 23.53
N ALA A 360 -6.24 6.39 23.75
CA ALA A 360 -5.27 6.74 22.72
C ALA A 360 -3.89 6.12 23.01
N GLY A 361 -2.98 6.20 22.04
CA GLY A 361 -1.61 5.70 22.16
C GLY A 361 -1.42 4.31 21.54
N PRO A 362 -0.20 3.75 21.65
CA PRO A 362 0.16 2.45 21.05
C PRO A 362 -0.61 1.28 21.67
N VAL A 363 -1.18 1.45 22.86
CA VAL A 363 -2.16 0.55 23.45
C VAL A 363 -3.38 1.39 23.77
N ALA A 364 -4.42 1.31 22.94
CA ALA A 364 -5.65 2.07 23.14
C ALA A 364 -6.51 1.38 24.22
N CYS A 365 -6.04 1.38 25.46
CA CYS A 365 -6.72 0.84 26.63
C CYS A 365 -6.50 1.74 27.86
N HIS A 366 -7.56 1.99 28.64
CA HIS A 366 -7.42 2.66 29.95
C HIS A 366 -6.88 1.72 31.04
N HIS A 367 -7.01 0.41 30.83
CA HIS A 367 -6.61 -0.63 31.80
C HIS A 367 -5.77 -1.70 31.10
N PRO A 368 -4.61 -1.35 30.54
CA PRO A 368 -3.75 -2.30 29.85
C PRO A 368 -3.31 -3.41 30.81
N LEU A 369 -3.20 -4.62 30.28
CA LEU A 369 -2.63 -5.77 30.95
C LEU A 369 -1.14 -5.53 31.17
N THR A 370 -0.68 -5.89 32.37
CA THR A 370 0.73 -5.90 32.72
C THR A 370 1.32 -7.29 32.47
N THR A 371 2.64 -7.38 32.29
CA THR A 371 3.34 -8.66 32.03
C THR A 371 3.09 -9.72 33.11
N ALA A 372 2.79 -9.31 34.35
CA ALA A 372 2.48 -10.22 35.46
C ALA A 372 1.07 -10.84 35.35
N GLU A 373 0.18 -10.26 34.54
CA GLU A 373 -1.21 -10.70 34.37
C GLU A 373 -1.40 -11.55 33.11
N VAL A 374 -0.36 -11.72 32.29
CA VAL A 374 -0.36 -12.61 31.13
C VAL A 374 0.15 -13.98 31.59
N PRO A 375 -0.70 -15.03 31.61
CA PRO A 375 -0.22 -16.37 31.94
C PRO A 375 0.86 -16.79 30.93
N ALA A 376 1.93 -17.41 31.45
CA ALA A 376 3.13 -17.79 30.70
C ALA A 376 2.86 -18.76 29.56
#